data_AF-A0A8S4NDS2-F1
#
_entry.id   AF-A0A8S4NDS2-F1
#
_cell.length_a   1.000
_cell.length_b   1.000
_cell.length_c   1.000
_cell.angle_alpha   90.00
_cell.angle_beta   90.00
_cell.angle_gamma   90.00
#
_symmetry.space_group_name_H-M   'P 1'
#
loop_
_entity.id
_entity.type
_entity.pdbx_description
1 polymer ?
#
loop_
_entity_poly.entity_id
_entity_poly.type
_entity_poly.pdbx_seq_one_letter_code
_entity_poly.pdbx_strand_id
1 'polypeptide(L)'
;MATQSNGRIVVIPVDSSDHAARAFNWYIDNIHSSQHRIHIIHVGEPIMPSTGSSLKSFNTEIWEAMLQEESRKAEELISRYTEKIKVLNIEAETYHEFSNNAGHAIVKYSEKHDASMIVMGSRGLGAIRRTFLGSVSDYVLHHANLPVLVIPKKNNAKAT
;
A
#
# COMPACT_ATOMS: atom_id res chain seq x y z
N MET A 1 17.79 -20.99 -26.12
CA MET A 1 17.58 -19.59 -25.66
C MET A 1 16.93 -19.68 -24.30
N ALA A 2 17.67 -19.37 -23.23
CA ALA A 2 17.10 -19.33 -21.89
C ALA A 2 16.17 -18.12 -21.83
N THR A 3 14.88 -18.33 -21.64
CA THR A 3 13.96 -17.28 -21.23
C THR A 3 14.52 -16.69 -19.94
N GLN A 4 14.98 -15.44 -19.97
CA GLN A 4 15.13 -14.67 -18.74
C GLN A 4 13.76 -14.69 -18.09
N SER A 5 13.61 -15.45 -17.00
CA SER A 5 12.40 -15.38 -16.20
C SER A 5 12.38 -14.00 -15.59
N ASN A 6 11.60 -13.09 -16.19
CA ASN A 6 11.33 -11.80 -15.59
C ASN A 6 10.75 -12.10 -14.19
N GLY A 7 11.43 -11.66 -13.12
CA GLY A 7 11.06 -12.03 -11.76
C GLY A 7 9.58 -11.75 -11.48
N ARG A 8 8.95 -12.56 -10.63
CA ARG A 8 7.54 -12.41 -10.26
C ARG A 8 7.35 -11.08 -9.53
N ILE A 9 6.58 -10.17 -10.12
CA ILE A 9 6.29 -8.88 -9.49
C ILE A 9 5.32 -9.10 -8.33
N VAL A 10 5.69 -8.63 -7.14
CA VAL A 10 4.85 -8.64 -5.94
C VAL A 10 4.54 -7.21 -5.56
N VAL A 11 3.27 -6.84 -5.63
CA VAL A 11 2.81 -5.49 -5.26
C VAL A 11 2.51 -5.46 -3.78
N ILE A 12 3.12 -4.52 -3.06
CA ILE A 12 2.90 -4.29 -1.63
C ILE A 12 2.39 -2.86 -1.45
N PRO A 13 1.07 -2.66 -1.33
CA PRO A 13 0.53 -1.37 -0.99
C PRO A 13 0.91 -0.97 0.42
N VAL A 14 1.42 0.23 0.59
CA VAL A 14 1.85 0.78 1.86
C VAL A 14 1.19 2.12 2.13
N ASP A 15 0.96 2.39 3.40
CA ASP A 15 0.57 3.68 3.96
C ASP A 15 1.37 3.88 5.27
N SER A 16 1.09 4.95 6.00
CA SER A 16 1.75 5.23 7.29
C SER A 16 1.34 4.30 8.44
N SER A 17 0.50 3.28 8.18
CA SER A 17 -0.06 2.42 9.22
C SER A 17 0.85 1.25 9.64
N ASP A 18 0.59 0.75 10.86
CA ASP A 18 1.20 -0.48 11.36
C ASP A 18 0.77 -1.73 10.59
N HIS A 19 -0.40 -1.72 9.95
CA HIS A 19 -0.86 -2.89 9.20
C HIS A 19 -0.15 -3.03 7.86
N ALA A 20 0.14 -1.93 7.17
CA ALA A 20 1.01 -1.95 5.99
C ALA A 20 2.42 -2.43 6.36
N ALA A 21 3.03 -1.85 7.40
CA ALA A 21 4.36 -2.24 7.85
C ALA A 21 4.43 -3.73 8.25
N ARG A 22 3.39 -4.24 8.92
CA ARG A 22 3.28 -5.66 9.26
C ARG A 22 3.21 -6.55 8.03
N ALA A 23 2.42 -6.18 7.02
CA ALA A 23 2.30 -6.97 5.81
C ALA A 23 3.61 -7.03 5.02
N PHE A 24 4.29 -5.88 4.90
CA PHE A 24 5.62 -5.80 4.32
C PHE A 24 6.61 -6.73 5.05
N ASN A 25 6.75 -6.58 6.37
CA ASN A 25 7.69 -7.39 7.15
C ASN A 25 7.34 -8.89 7.07
N TRP A 26 6.06 -9.24 7.20
CA TRP A 26 5.63 -10.64 7.10
C TRP A 26 5.99 -11.24 5.75
N TYR A 27 5.78 -10.52 4.65
CA TYR A 27 6.16 -10.99 3.32
C TYR A 27 7.66 -11.26 3.22
N ILE A 28 8.48 -10.29 3.65
CA ILE A 28 9.94 -10.40 3.65
C ILE A 28 10.39 -11.62 4.46
N ASP A 29 9.86 -11.80 5.66
CA ASP A 29 10.31 -12.82 6.61
C ASP A 29 9.86 -14.24 6.24
N ASN A 30 8.80 -14.40 5.43
CA ASN A 30 8.14 -15.70 5.25
C ASN A 30 8.15 -16.23 3.82
N ILE A 31 7.92 -15.39 2.81
CA ILE A 31 7.68 -15.87 1.44
C ILE A 31 8.46 -15.12 0.36
N HIS A 32 9.26 -14.11 0.73
CA HIS A 32 10.15 -13.46 -0.21
C HIS A 32 11.19 -14.46 -0.77
N SER A 33 11.54 -14.26 -2.03
CA SER A 33 12.49 -15.08 -2.78
C SER A 33 13.25 -14.17 -3.75
N SER A 34 14.47 -14.54 -4.12
CA SER A 34 15.27 -13.84 -5.12
C SER A 34 14.64 -13.83 -6.52
N GLN A 35 13.62 -14.66 -6.75
CA GLN A 35 12.80 -14.62 -7.97
C GLN A 35 11.69 -13.58 -7.94
N HIS A 36 11.47 -12.90 -6.80
CA HIS A 36 10.45 -11.88 -6.66
C HIS A 36 11.06 -10.48 -6.81
N ARG A 37 10.39 -9.62 -7.58
CA ARG A 37 10.68 -8.17 -7.66
C ARG A 37 9.58 -7.44 -6.90
N ILE A 38 9.94 -6.61 -5.92
CA ILE A 38 8.95 -5.94 -5.08
C ILE A 38 8.55 -4.62 -5.71
N HIS A 39 7.25 -4.37 -5.85
CA HIS A 39 6.73 -3.06 -6.21
C HIS A 39 5.99 -2.49 -4.99
N ILE A 40 6.58 -1.49 -4.35
CA ILE A 40 5.92 -0.75 -3.28
C ILE A 40 5.08 0.34 -3.90
N ILE A 41 3.80 0.40 -3.54
CA ILE A 41 2.89 1.45 -3.98
C ILE A 41 2.32 2.20 -2.78
N HIS A 42 2.48 3.52 -2.76
CA HIS A 42 1.69 4.41 -1.90
C HIS A 42 0.64 5.12 -2.75
N VAL A 43 -0.61 5.10 -2.28
CA VAL A 43 -1.70 5.86 -2.90
C VAL A 43 -2.18 6.91 -1.92
N GLY A 44 -1.82 8.16 -2.16
CA GLY A 44 -2.28 9.31 -1.39
C GLY A 44 -3.71 9.69 -1.78
N GLU A 45 -4.49 10.19 -0.82
CA GLU A 45 -5.78 10.81 -1.12
C GLU A 45 -5.54 12.24 -1.63
N PRO A 46 -6.12 12.64 -2.77
CA PRO A 46 -5.97 14.01 -3.24
C PRO A 46 -6.72 14.93 -2.28
N ILE A 47 -6.02 15.94 -1.78
CA ILE A 47 -6.66 17.01 -1.06
C ILE A 47 -7.51 17.76 -2.09
N MET A 48 -8.84 17.75 -1.95
CA MET A 48 -9.75 18.50 -2.82
C MET A 48 -10.52 19.54 -2.02
N PRO A 49 -10.71 20.77 -2.55
CA PRO A 49 -11.55 21.75 -1.91
C PRO A 49 -12.97 21.23 -1.89
N SER A 50 -13.50 20.98 -0.68
CA SER A 50 -14.85 20.47 -0.53
C SER A 50 -15.83 21.47 -1.14
N THR A 51 -16.75 20.96 -1.96
CA THR A 51 -17.67 21.75 -2.78
C THR A 51 -18.58 22.67 -1.95
N GLY A 52 -18.72 22.40 -0.63
CA GLY A 52 -19.49 23.20 0.32
C GLY A 52 -18.72 24.33 1.01
N SER A 53 -17.40 24.37 0.91
CA SER A 53 -16.59 25.49 1.36
C SER A 53 -16.61 26.53 0.25
N SER A 54 -17.16 27.72 0.50
CA SER A 54 -17.25 28.79 -0.51
C SER A 54 -15.91 28.92 -1.25
N LEU A 55 -15.91 28.68 -2.57
CA LEU A 55 -14.75 28.84 -3.47
C LEU A 55 -14.02 30.18 -3.30
N LYS A 56 -14.69 31.19 -2.75
CA LYS A 56 -14.16 32.53 -2.45
C LYS A 56 -13.24 32.60 -1.22
N SER A 57 -13.23 31.58 -0.36
CA SER A 57 -12.45 31.54 0.89
C SER A 57 -11.22 30.63 0.80
N PHE A 58 -10.97 30.02 -0.35
CA PHE A 58 -9.78 29.19 -0.52
C PHE A 58 -8.55 30.05 -0.81
N ASN A 59 -7.76 30.26 0.24
CA ASN A 59 -6.42 30.82 0.10
C ASN A 59 -5.55 29.79 -0.65
N THR A 60 -5.09 30.15 -1.85
CA THR A 60 -4.16 29.35 -2.67
C THR A 60 -2.91 28.95 -1.87
N GLU A 61 -2.42 29.83 -1.00
CA GLU A 61 -1.23 29.58 -0.19
C GLU A 61 -1.45 28.46 0.86
N ILE A 62 -2.64 28.41 1.47
CA ILE A 62 -2.99 27.32 2.39
C ILE A 62 -3.09 26.00 1.62
N TRP A 63 -3.68 26.03 0.43
CA TRP A 63 -3.77 24.89 -0.47
C TRP A 63 -2.40 24.33 -0.84
N GLU A 64 -1.51 25.21 -1.31
CA GLU A 64 -0.16 24.85 -1.69
C GLU A 64 0.62 24.27 -0.51
N ALA A 65 0.49 24.88 0.68
CA ALA A 65 1.11 24.36 1.89
C ALA A 65 0.59 22.96 2.28
N MET A 66 -0.72 22.72 2.16
CA MET A 66 -1.31 21.38 2.41
C MET A 66 -0.81 20.35 1.41
N LEU A 67 -0.74 20.69 0.12
CA LEU A 67 -0.23 19.82 -0.94
C LEU A 67 1.26 19.50 -0.76
N GLN A 68 2.06 20.50 -0.37
CA GLN A 68 3.47 20.31 -0.05
C GLN A 68 3.66 19.39 1.15
N GLU A 69 2.87 19.57 2.20
CA GLU A 69 2.92 18.73 3.39
C GLU A 69 2.55 17.27 3.10
N GLU A 70 1.51 17.02 2.30
CA GLU A 70 1.17 15.65 1.88
C GLU A 70 2.25 15.02 0.98
N SER A 71 2.84 15.81 0.08
CA SER A 71 3.96 15.36 -0.75
C SER A 71 5.17 14.99 0.12
N ARG A 72 5.50 15.80 1.12
CA ARG A 72 6.58 15.53 2.09
C ARG A 72 6.33 14.22 2.85
N LYS A 73 5.11 14.01 3.37
CA LYS A 73 4.75 12.77 4.07
C LYS A 73 4.87 11.55 3.17
N ALA A 74 4.46 11.66 1.90
CA ALA A 74 4.59 10.58 0.94
C ALA A 74 6.07 10.26 0.66
N GLU A 75 6.91 11.28 0.46
CA GLU A 75 8.35 11.11 0.29
C GLU A 75 9.01 10.45 1.50
N GLU A 76 8.66 10.85 2.71
CA GLU A 76 9.15 10.24 3.95
C GLU A 76 8.72 8.77 4.07
N LEU A 77 7.48 8.47 3.71
CA LEU A 77 6.97 7.10 3.73
C LEU A 77 7.72 6.22 2.73
N ILE A 78 7.85 6.67 1.48
CA ILE A 78 8.57 5.94 0.43
C ILE A 78 10.03 5.73 0.83
N SER A 79 10.69 6.78 1.34
CA SER A 79 12.09 6.72 1.78
C SER A 79 12.30 5.66 2.87
N ARG A 80 11.38 5.57 3.84
CA ARG A 80 11.42 4.54 4.88
C ARG A 80 11.42 3.12 4.32
N TYR A 81 10.62 2.84 3.29
CA TYR A 81 10.60 1.50 2.69
C TYR A 81 11.78 1.26 1.74
N THR A 82 12.21 2.28 0.99
CA THR A 82 13.43 2.22 0.16
C THR A 82 14.66 1.88 1.01
N GLU A 83 14.82 2.52 2.17
CA GLU A 83 15.91 2.24 3.09
C GLU A 83 15.86 0.80 3.63
N LYS A 84 14.67 0.33 4.04
CA LYS A 84 14.50 -1.07 4.48
C LYS A 84 14.92 -2.06 3.41
N ILE A 85 14.48 -1.85 2.18
CA ILE A 85 14.81 -2.73 1.05
C ILE A 85 16.30 -2.68 0.72
N LYS A 86 16.92 -1.50 0.75
CA LYS A 86 18.35 -1.33 0.53
C LYS A 86 19.17 -2.09 1.57
N VAL A 87 18.79 -2.01 2.85
CA VAL A 87 19.44 -2.77 3.93
C VAL A 87 19.30 -4.28 3.72
N LEU A 88 18.16 -4.73 3.21
CA LEU A 88 17.91 -6.14 2.89
C LEU A 88 18.56 -6.61 1.59
N ASN A 89 19.14 -5.71 0.79
CA ASN A 89 19.70 -5.98 -0.54
C ASN A 89 18.70 -6.66 -1.49
N ILE A 90 17.45 -6.18 -1.49
CA ILE A 90 16.37 -6.70 -2.33
C ILE A 90 16.11 -5.75 -3.50
N GLU A 91 15.85 -6.29 -4.69
CA GLU A 91 15.43 -5.49 -5.84
C GLU A 91 13.97 -5.03 -5.67
N ALA A 92 13.75 -3.71 -5.76
CA ALA A 92 12.41 -3.16 -5.71
C ALA A 92 12.24 -1.85 -6.47
N GLU A 93 11.00 -1.59 -6.87
CA GLU A 93 10.53 -0.34 -7.43
C GLU A 93 9.56 0.31 -6.44
N THR A 94 9.61 1.64 -6.31
CA THR A 94 8.68 2.41 -5.49
C THR A 94 7.84 3.32 -6.37
N TYR A 95 6.53 3.34 -6.12
CA TYR A 95 5.58 4.13 -6.86
C TYR A 95 4.68 4.93 -5.92
N HIS A 96 4.39 6.16 -6.34
CA HIS A 96 3.48 7.06 -5.63
C HIS A 96 2.47 7.64 -6.62
N GLU A 97 1.19 7.60 -6.26
CA GLU A 97 0.13 8.29 -7.00
C GLU A 97 -0.91 8.87 -6.05
N PHE A 98 -1.72 9.80 -6.55
CA PHE A 98 -2.89 10.31 -5.85
C PHE A 98 -4.17 9.76 -6.48
N SER A 99 -5.08 9.23 -5.66
CA SER A 99 -6.38 8.72 -6.12
C SER A 99 -7.45 8.86 -5.05
N ASN A 100 -8.67 9.19 -5.48
CA ASN A 100 -9.87 9.16 -4.63
C ASN A 100 -10.31 7.73 -4.25
N ASN A 101 -9.72 6.71 -4.87
CA ASN A 101 -9.98 5.32 -4.56
C ASN A 101 -8.66 4.54 -4.62
N ALA A 102 -8.04 4.36 -3.45
CA ALA A 102 -6.79 3.63 -3.32
C ALA A 102 -6.91 2.17 -3.76
N GLY A 103 -8.03 1.49 -3.47
CA GLY A 103 -8.25 0.10 -3.87
C GLY A 103 -8.23 -0.07 -5.38
N HIS A 104 -8.92 0.81 -6.11
CA HIS A 104 -8.91 0.82 -7.58
C HIS A 104 -7.50 1.11 -8.13
N ALA A 105 -6.82 2.13 -7.61
CA ALA A 105 -5.46 2.47 -8.03
C ALA A 105 -4.51 1.27 -7.88
N ILE A 106 -4.55 0.58 -6.74
CA ILE A 106 -3.75 -0.62 -6.48
C ILE A 106 -4.06 -1.74 -7.49
N VAL A 107 -5.33 -2.04 -7.76
CA VAL A 107 -5.72 -3.08 -8.72
C VAL A 107 -5.22 -2.72 -10.12
N LYS A 108 -5.48 -1.49 -10.56
CA LYS A 108 -5.07 -1.00 -11.89
C LYS A 108 -3.55 -1.00 -12.06
N TYR A 109 -2.81 -0.60 -11.03
CA TYR A 109 -1.35 -0.66 -11.02
C TYR A 109 -0.88 -2.12 -11.15
N SER A 110 -1.47 -3.02 -10.37
CA SER A 110 -1.10 -4.43 -10.38
C SER A 110 -1.36 -5.09 -11.73
N GLU A 111 -2.47 -4.78 -12.39
CA GLU A 111 -2.78 -5.25 -13.75
C GLU A 111 -1.82 -4.66 -14.78
N LYS A 112 -1.54 -3.35 -14.72
CA LYS A 112 -0.63 -2.67 -15.66
C LYS A 112 0.79 -3.24 -15.63
N HIS A 113 1.22 -3.73 -14.47
CA HIS A 113 2.56 -4.24 -14.24
C HIS A 113 2.63 -5.77 -14.24
N ASP A 114 1.58 -6.47 -14.71
CA ASP A 114 1.52 -7.94 -14.74
C ASP A 114 1.90 -8.59 -13.39
N ALA A 115 1.41 -7.99 -12.30
CA ALA A 115 1.73 -8.44 -10.95
C ALA A 115 1.24 -9.87 -10.70
N SER A 116 2.08 -10.65 -10.03
CA SER A 116 1.79 -12.05 -9.70
C SER A 116 1.00 -12.23 -8.41
N MET A 117 1.09 -11.25 -7.48
CA MET A 117 0.32 -11.21 -6.24
C MET A 117 0.31 -9.79 -5.65
N ILE A 118 -0.72 -9.49 -4.85
CA ILE A 118 -0.77 -8.32 -3.98
C ILE A 118 -0.65 -8.79 -2.52
N VAL A 119 0.20 -8.14 -1.73
CA VAL A 119 0.33 -8.39 -0.28
C VAL A 119 -0.05 -7.15 0.49
N MET A 120 -1.04 -7.26 1.37
CA MET A 120 -1.57 -6.12 2.11
C MET A 120 -1.94 -6.44 3.55
N GLY A 121 -1.88 -5.44 4.41
CA GLY A 121 -2.34 -5.57 5.79
C GLY A 121 -3.84 -5.36 5.89
N SER A 122 -4.49 -6.01 6.85
CA SER A 122 -5.86 -5.65 7.26
C SER A 122 -5.86 -4.86 8.57
N ARG A 123 -6.87 -3.99 8.72
CA ARG A 123 -7.17 -3.30 9.98
C ARG A 123 -7.66 -4.34 10.99
N GLY A 124 -6.95 -4.46 12.11
CA GLY A 124 -7.30 -5.37 13.20
C GLY A 124 -7.96 -4.63 14.35
N LEU A 125 -9.28 -4.40 14.28
CA LEU A 125 -10.05 -4.01 15.46
C LEU A 125 -10.33 -5.30 16.25
N GLY A 126 -9.68 -5.45 17.41
CA GLY A 126 -9.74 -6.67 18.21
C GLY A 126 -11.15 -7.07 18.66
N ALA A 127 -11.33 -8.37 18.93
CA ALA A 127 -12.47 -9.02 19.61
C ALA A 127 -13.91 -8.72 19.14
N ILE A 128 -14.14 -7.88 18.13
CA ILE A 128 -15.44 -7.73 17.49
C ILE A 128 -15.61 -8.88 16.50
N ARG A 129 -16.65 -9.67 16.72
CA ARG A 129 -17.00 -10.98 16.13
C ARG A 129 -17.00 -11.11 14.60
N ARG A 130 -16.66 -10.07 13.84
CA ARG A 130 -16.47 -10.08 12.39
C ARG A 130 -15.29 -9.17 12.06
N THR A 131 -14.24 -9.75 11.50
CA THR A 131 -13.08 -9.07 10.93
C THR A 131 -13.55 -8.03 9.91
N PHE A 132 -13.61 -6.76 10.29
CA PHE A 132 -13.77 -5.68 9.32
C PHE A 132 -12.45 -5.53 8.58
N LEU A 133 -12.42 -6.10 7.37
CA LEU A 133 -11.40 -5.83 6.38
C LEU A 133 -11.41 -4.30 6.14
N GLY A 134 -10.22 -3.68 6.09
CA GLY A 134 -10.17 -2.25 5.78
C GLY A 134 -10.77 -1.98 4.39
N SER A 135 -11.37 -0.81 4.17
CA SER A 135 -12.05 -0.48 2.90
C SER A 135 -11.19 -0.73 1.66
N VAL A 136 -9.88 -0.43 1.75
CA VAL A 136 -8.92 -0.69 0.66
C VAL A 136 -8.69 -2.18 0.46
N SER A 137 -8.44 -2.94 1.52
CA SER A 137 -8.24 -4.39 1.43
C SER A 137 -9.48 -5.13 0.97
N ASP A 138 -10.65 -4.65 1.38
CA ASP A 138 -11.95 -5.17 0.96
C ASP A 138 -12.17 -4.92 -0.53
N TYR A 139 -11.92 -3.71 -1.00
CA TYR A 139 -11.98 -3.40 -2.41
C TYR A 139 -11.03 -4.30 -3.22
N VAL A 140 -9.76 -4.36 -2.83
CA VAL A 140 -8.75 -5.14 -3.57
C VAL A 140 -9.13 -6.63 -3.61
N LEU A 141 -9.59 -7.21 -2.50
CA LEU A 141 -10.00 -8.62 -2.47
C LEU A 141 -11.16 -8.94 -3.41
N HIS A 142 -12.09 -8.00 -3.62
CA HIS A 142 -13.24 -8.22 -4.50
C HIS A 142 -12.97 -7.92 -5.97
N HIS A 143 -11.93 -7.14 -6.30
CA HIS A 143 -11.70 -6.62 -7.65
C HIS A 143 -10.39 -7.09 -8.29
N ALA A 144 -9.43 -7.61 -7.52
CA ALA A 144 -8.17 -8.09 -8.09
C ALA A 144 -8.39 -9.41 -8.85
N ASN A 145 -7.89 -9.47 -10.08
CA ASN A 145 -7.87 -10.69 -10.91
C ASN A 145 -6.67 -11.61 -10.63
N LEU A 146 -5.99 -11.42 -9.51
CA LEU A 146 -4.74 -12.08 -9.14
C LEU A 146 -4.72 -12.40 -7.63
N PRO A 147 -3.87 -13.34 -7.15
CA PRO A 147 -3.81 -13.71 -5.75
C PRO A 147 -3.57 -12.52 -4.80
N VAL A 148 -4.42 -12.39 -3.78
CA VAL A 148 -4.30 -11.35 -2.75
C VAL A 148 -4.02 -12.00 -1.40
N LEU A 149 -2.89 -11.64 -0.79
CA LEU A 149 -2.52 -12.08 0.55
C LEU A 149 -2.80 -10.99 1.57
N VAL A 150 -3.69 -11.28 2.51
CA VAL A 150 -4.08 -10.35 3.58
C VAL A 150 -3.46 -10.78 4.90
N ILE A 151 -2.65 -9.89 5.49
CA ILE A 151 -1.93 -10.14 6.75
C ILE A 151 -2.71 -9.56 7.94
N PRO A 152 -3.39 -10.40 8.74
CA PRO A 152 -4.15 -9.95 9.89
C PRO A 152 -3.25 -9.46 11.02
N LYS A 153 -3.82 -8.72 11.98
CA LYS A 153 -3.15 -8.44 13.26
C LYS A 153 -2.99 -9.76 14.01
N LYS A 154 -1.82 -10.01 14.61
CA LYS A 154 -1.65 -11.14 15.53
C LYS A 154 -2.65 -10.99 16.68
N ASN A 155 -3.56 -11.95 16.83
CA ASN A 155 -4.43 -12.00 17.99
C ASN A 155 -3.59 -12.45 19.19
N ASN A 156 -3.32 -11.54 20.12
CA ASN A 156 -2.82 -11.90 21.45
C ASN A 156 -3.96 -12.46 22.31
N ALA A 157 -4.73 -13.41 21.77
CA ALA A 157 -5.66 -14.16 22.57
C ALA A 157 -4.80 -15.05 23.48
N LYS A 158 -4.77 -14.73 24.79
CA LYS A 158 -4.40 -15.74 25.77
C LYS A 158 -5.35 -16.91 25.52
N ALA A 159 -4.80 -18.07 25.19
CA ALA A 159 -5.52 -19.33 25.33
C ALA A 159 -6.08 -19.33 26.75
N THR A 160 -7.40 -19.22 26.86
CA THR A 160 -8.16 -19.30 28.11
C THR A 160 -9.04 -20.53 28.01
#